data_AF-D5SSC7-F1
#
_entry.id   AF-D5SSC7-F1
#
_cell.length_a   1.000
_cell.length_b   1.000
_cell.length_c   1.000
_cell.angle_alpha   90.00
_cell.angle_beta   90.00
_cell.angle_gamma   90.00
#
_symmetry.space_group_name_H-M   'P 1'
#
loop_
_entity.id
_entity.type
_entity.pdbx_description
1 polymer ?
#
loop_
_entity_poly.entity_id
_entity_poly.type
_entity_poly.pdbx_seq_one_letter_code
_entity_poly.pdbx_strand_id
1 'polypeptide(L)'
;MYFSIVKELCVVSDPTESDHEVPADEKPPEASEWYSAGLRFHCTQCGNCCTGTPGYVWLSTQEMIEIAEFLSISTGELRLMHTKVAQGKLSLADHANGDCVFLDGATRKCRIYPVRPAQCRTWPFWEKTIETPEAWQATCEVCPGAGKGELVPLEIIRESARQSRL
;
A
#
# COMPACT_ATOMS: atom_id res chain seq x y z
N MET A 1 -44.70 35.68 42.77
CA MET A 1 -44.51 34.89 44.00
C MET A 1 -43.15 34.22 43.92
N TYR A 2 -42.25 34.59 44.84
CA TYR A 2 -41.02 33.91 45.30
C TYR A 2 -40.17 33.15 44.26
N PHE A 3 -39.06 33.70 43.74
CA PHE A 3 -37.73 33.85 44.38
C PHE A 3 -37.27 32.63 45.19
N SER A 4 -36.28 31.91 44.66
CA SER A 4 -35.12 31.52 45.47
C SER A 4 -33.86 31.42 44.60
N ILE A 5 -32.85 32.17 45.03
CA ILE A 5 -31.48 32.33 44.52
C ILE A 5 -30.56 31.68 45.55
N VAL A 6 -29.49 31.01 45.12
CA VAL A 6 -28.10 30.99 45.66
C VAL A 6 -27.30 30.04 44.75
N LYS A 7 -26.16 30.31 44.08
CA LYS A 7 -24.97 31.15 44.26
C LYS A 7 -24.05 30.76 45.43
N GLU A 8 -23.03 29.94 45.12
CA GLU A 8 -21.72 29.79 45.79
C GLU A 8 -20.81 29.12 44.72
N LEU A 9 -19.81 29.74 44.08
CA LEU A 9 -18.54 30.38 44.48
C LEU A 9 -17.51 29.46 45.17
N CYS A 10 -16.54 29.04 44.34
CA CYS A 10 -15.11 28.86 44.53
C CYS A 10 -14.54 28.53 45.92
N VAL A 11 -13.80 27.41 46.02
CA VAL A 11 -12.52 27.37 46.75
C VAL A 11 -11.53 26.47 45.99
N VAL A 12 -10.46 27.09 45.52
CA VAL A 12 -9.20 26.53 45.01
C VAL A 12 -8.42 25.91 46.17
N SER A 13 -7.75 24.77 45.96
CA SER A 13 -6.51 24.37 46.66
C SER A 13 -5.92 23.09 46.02
N ASP A 14 -4.91 23.26 45.16
CA ASP A 14 -3.77 22.32 45.05
C ASP A 14 -3.01 22.36 46.39
N PRO A 15 -2.35 21.29 46.88
CA PRO A 15 -1.18 20.72 46.18
C PRO A 15 -0.94 19.21 46.39
N THR A 16 -0.24 18.57 45.46
CA THR A 16 1.09 17.96 45.67
C THR A 16 1.50 17.19 44.42
N GLU A 17 2.47 17.77 43.70
CA GLU A 17 3.38 17.07 42.80
C GLU A 17 3.89 15.79 43.47
N SER A 18 3.54 14.65 42.88
CA SER A 18 4.39 13.48 42.95
C SER A 18 4.90 13.23 41.54
N ASP A 19 6.16 13.54 41.33
CA ASP A 19 6.91 13.24 40.12
C ASP A 19 6.80 11.74 39.83
N HIS A 20 5.93 11.39 38.88
CA HIS A 20 6.07 10.19 38.09
C HIS A 20 6.62 10.65 36.75
N GLU A 21 7.94 10.57 36.63
CA GLU A 21 8.62 10.57 35.34
C GLU A 21 7.98 9.48 34.47
N VAL A 22 7.13 9.89 33.54
CA VAL A 22 6.61 9.02 32.50
C VAL A 22 7.77 8.77 31.53
N PRO A 23 8.25 7.52 31.37
CA PRO A 23 9.32 7.24 30.41
C PRO A 23 8.87 7.66 29.02
N ALA A 24 9.66 8.49 28.36
CA ALA A 24 9.38 9.09 27.06
C ALA A 24 9.52 8.11 25.88
N ASP A 25 9.12 6.84 26.06
CA ASP A 25 9.30 5.81 25.03
C ASP A 25 8.20 4.73 25.01
N GLU A 26 6.98 5.07 25.42
CA GLU A 26 5.81 4.23 25.14
C GLU A 26 5.01 4.83 24.00
N LYS A 27 5.18 4.23 22.81
CA LYS A 27 4.34 4.46 21.63
C LYS A 27 2.87 4.34 22.05
N PRO A 28 2.00 5.33 21.74
CA PRO A 28 0.60 5.28 22.14
C PRO A 28 -0.04 3.98 21.62
N PRO A 29 -0.98 3.38 22.36
CA PRO A 29 -1.61 2.12 21.99
C PRO A 29 -2.19 2.29 20.59
N GLU A 30 -1.69 1.50 19.63
CA GLU A 30 -2.09 1.62 18.24
C GLU A 30 -3.62 1.52 18.18
N ALA A 31 -4.26 2.62 17.80
CA ALA A 31 -5.65 2.59 17.39
C ALA A 31 -5.75 1.46 16.37
N SER A 32 -6.57 0.45 16.67
CA SER A 32 -6.77 -0.72 15.79
C SER A 32 -6.87 -0.23 14.35
N GLU A 33 -6.03 -0.77 13.45
CA GLU A 33 -6.02 -0.37 12.04
C GLU A 33 -7.46 -0.18 11.53
N TRP A 34 -7.74 0.92 10.85
CA TRP A 34 -9.12 1.28 10.47
C TRP A 34 -9.76 0.21 9.57
N TYR A 35 -8.93 -0.59 8.90
CA TYR A 35 -9.29 -1.73 8.07
C TYR A 35 -9.24 -3.08 8.81
N SER A 36 -9.30 -3.10 10.14
CA SER A 36 -9.26 -4.32 10.97
C SER A 36 -10.36 -5.34 10.62
N ALA A 37 -11.49 -4.89 10.08
CA ALA A 37 -12.56 -5.75 9.55
C ALA A 37 -12.26 -6.35 8.17
N GLY A 38 -11.12 -6.03 7.56
CA GLY A 38 -10.76 -6.38 6.19
C GLY A 38 -11.24 -5.36 5.16
N LEU A 39 -10.78 -5.54 3.92
CA LEU A 39 -11.14 -4.73 2.76
C LEU A 39 -11.54 -5.62 1.60
N ARG A 40 -12.44 -5.14 0.74
CA ARG A 40 -12.87 -5.91 -0.44
C ARG A 40 -11.95 -5.64 -1.62
N PHE A 41 -11.52 -6.69 -2.31
CA PHE A 41 -10.77 -6.54 -3.54
C PHE A 41 -10.98 -7.70 -4.52
N HIS A 42 -11.06 -7.36 -5.81
CA HIS A 42 -10.94 -8.32 -6.91
C HIS A 42 -10.19 -7.68 -8.09
N CYS A 43 -9.04 -8.24 -8.47
CA CYS A 43 -8.27 -7.74 -9.61
C CYS A 43 -9.03 -7.99 -10.93
N THR A 44 -9.45 -6.92 -11.61
CA THR A 44 -10.16 -6.98 -12.90
C THR A 44 -9.22 -7.05 -14.11
N GLN A 45 -7.90 -7.09 -13.89
CA GLN A 45 -6.87 -7.01 -14.93
C GLN A 45 -7.02 -5.79 -15.87
N CYS A 46 -7.51 -4.66 -15.34
CA CYS A 46 -7.72 -3.43 -16.11
C CYS A 46 -6.43 -2.75 -16.60
N GLY A 47 -5.28 -3.07 -16.02
CA GLY A 47 -3.98 -2.46 -16.36
C GLY A 47 -3.75 -1.05 -15.77
N ASN A 48 -4.67 -0.52 -14.96
CA ASN A 48 -4.53 0.84 -14.41
C ASN A 48 -3.28 1.01 -13.52
N CYS A 49 -2.92 -0.02 -12.74
CA CYS A 49 -1.71 -0.01 -11.91
C CYS A 49 -0.40 -0.04 -12.72
N CYS A 50 -0.48 -0.25 -14.03
CA CYS A 50 0.67 -0.32 -14.93
C CYS A 50 0.79 0.91 -15.85
N THR A 51 -0.04 1.95 -15.69
CA THR A 51 -0.21 2.99 -16.72
C THR A 51 0.05 4.41 -16.30
N GLY A 52 0.65 5.16 -17.23
CA GLY A 52 0.62 6.63 -17.27
C GLY A 52 1.42 7.33 -16.17
N THR A 53 2.14 6.60 -15.34
CA THR A 53 3.03 7.18 -14.32
C THR A 53 4.25 6.29 -14.15
N PRO A 54 5.46 6.78 -14.50
CA PRO A 54 6.69 6.05 -14.23
C PRO A 54 6.78 5.71 -12.74
N GLY A 55 7.02 4.44 -12.46
CA GLY A 55 7.11 3.92 -11.10
C GLY A 55 8.39 3.15 -10.86
N TYR A 56 8.50 2.60 -9.65
CA TYR A 56 9.52 1.61 -9.32
C TYR A 56 8.84 0.31 -8.91
N VAL A 57 9.09 -0.73 -9.70
CA VAL A 57 8.76 -2.12 -9.37
C VAL A 57 10.07 -2.84 -9.22
N TRP A 58 10.59 -2.84 -7.99
CA TRP A 58 11.84 -3.47 -7.62
C TRP A 58 11.77 -4.98 -7.82
N LEU A 59 12.88 -5.55 -8.26
CA LEU A 59 12.98 -6.97 -8.56
C LEU A 59 14.04 -7.62 -7.67
N SER A 60 13.62 -8.67 -6.97
CA SER A 60 14.53 -9.63 -6.37
C SER A 60 15.17 -10.52 -7.44
N THR A 61 16.26 -11.21 -7.08
CA THR A 61 16.90 -12.20 -7.96
C THR A 61 15.93 -13.33 -8.34
N GLN A 62 15.07 -13.75 -7.41
CA GLN A 62 14.10 -14.81 -7.65
C GLN A 62 13.03 -14.39 -8.67
N GLU A 63 12.48 -13.18 -8.54
CA GLU A 63 11.51 -12.66 -9.52
C GLU A 63 12.14 -12.47 -10.90
N MET A 64 13.41 -12.07 -10.98
CA MET A 64 14.14 -12.02 -12.25
C MET A 64 14.21 -13.39 -12.94
N ILE A 65 14.44 -14.46 -12.17
CA ILE A 65 14.49 -15.83 -12.69
C ILE A 65 13.10 -16.25 -13.18
N GLU A 66 12.07 -16.08 -12.35
CA GLU A 66 10.68 -16.47 -12.68
C GLU A 66 10.17 -15.76 -13.95
N ILE A 67 10.43 -14.46 -14.07
CA ILE A 67 10.02 -13.68 -15.25
C ILE A 67 10.80 -14.12 -16.49
N ALA A 68 12.11 -14.35 -16.37
CA ALA A 68 12.94 -14.77 -17.50
C ALA A 68 12.51 -16.16 -18.02
N GLU A 69 12.27 -17.11 -17.11
CA GLU A 69 11.76 -18.45 -17.46
C GLU A 69 10.40 -18.38 -18.14
N PHE A 70 9.46 -17.59 -17.59
CA PHE A 70 8.13 -17.42 -18.17
C PHE A 70 8.18 -16.84 -19.59
N LEU A 71 9.12 -15.92 -19.84
CA LEU A 71 9.33 -15.30 -21.15
C LEU A 71 10.22 -16.14 -22.08
N SER A 72 10.80 -17.24 -21.58
CA SER A 72 11.78 -18.07 -22.31
C SER A 72 13.00 -17.27 -22.80
N ILE A 73 13.48 -16.33 -21.98
CA ILE A 73 14.70 -15.53 -22.23
C ILE A 73 15.71 -15.73 -21.09
N SER A 74 16.95 -15.28 -21.29
CA SER A 74 17.94 -15.29 -20.19
C SER A 74 17.69 -14.15 -19.19
N THR A 75 18.13 -14.32 -17.94
CA THR A 75 18.09 -13.24 -16.94
C THR A 75 18.96 -12.03 -17.33
N GLY A 76 20.02 -12.27 -18.12
CA GLY A 76 20.85 -11.20 -18.68
C GLY A 76 20.10 -10.37 -19.72
N GLU A 77 19.36 -11.03 -20.61
CA GLU A 77 18.49 -10.36 -21.59
C GLU A 77 17.36 -9.60 -20.90
N LEU A 78 16.68 -10.23 -19.93
CA LEU A 78 15.65 -9.56 -19.11
C LEU A 78 16.20 -8.28 -18.46
N ARG A 79 17.38 -8.37 -17.84
CA ARG A 79 18.04 -7.24 -17.19
C ARG A 79 18.34 -6.11 -18.19
N LEU A 80 18.86 -6.43 -19.37
CA LEU A 80 19.22 -5.41 -20.36
C LEU A 80 18.00 -4.77 -21.03
N MET A 81 16.97 -5.56 -21.33
CA MET A 81 15.88 -5.13 -22.21
C MET A 81 14.62 -4.68 -21.48
N HIS A 82 14.40 -5.13 -20.24
CA HIS A 82 13.14 -4.94 -19.51
C HIS A 82 13.30 -4.37 -18.10
N THR A 83 14.52 -3.98 -17.72
CA THR A 83 14.75 -3.35 -16.41
C THR A 83 15.51 -2.03 -16.54
N LYS A 84 15.47 -1.23 -15.48
CA LYS A 84 16.25 -0.02 -15.29
C LYS A 84 16.90 -0.07 -13.92
N VAL A 85 18.07 0.56 -13.77
CA VAL A 85 18.67 0.79 -12.46
C VAL A 85 18.14 2.10 -11.91
N ALA A 86 17.59 2.08 -10.70
CA ALA A 86 17.18 3.27 -9.98
C ALA A 86 17.48 3.08 -8.49
N GLN A 87 17.99 4.13 -7.83
CA GLN A 87 18.33 4.09 -6.40
C GLN A 87 19.20 2.88 -6.00
N GLY A 88 20.13 2.48 -6.89
CA GLY A 88 21.03 1.33 -6.67
C GLY A 88 20.37 -0.06 -6.78
N LYS A 89 19.08 -0.14 -7.11
CA LYS A 89 18.32 -1.38 -7.30
C LYS A 89 17.84 -1.54 -8.74
N LEU A 90 17.49 -2.77 -9.13
CA LEU A 90 16.82 -3.04 -10.41
C LEU A 90 15.31 -2.88 -10.25
N SER A 91 14.71 -2.11 -11.15
CA SER A 91 13.27 -1.98 -11.31
C SER A 91 12.86 -2.43 -12.70
N LEU A 92 11.62 -2.86 -12.89
CA LEU A 92 11.03 -2.92 -14.24
C LEU A 92 11.19 -1.57 -14.96
N ALA A 93 11.47 -1.64 -16.26
CA ALA A 93 11.50 -0.47 -17.12
C ALA A 93 10.08 0.02 -17.42
N ASP A 94 10.00 1.27 -17.88
CA ASP A 94 8.79 1.88 -18.41
C ASP A 94 9.00 2.22 -19.90
N HIS A 95 7.91 2.21 -20.65
CA HIS A 95 7.84 2.83 -21.96
C HIS A 95 7.91 4.36 -21.85
N ALA A 96 8.14 5.04 -22.98
CA ALA A 96 8.27 6.50 -23.01
C ALA A 96 7.01 7.25 -22.54
N ASN A 97 5.83 6.62 -22.62
CA ASN A 97 4.56 7.15 -22.12
C ASN A 97 4.33 6.88 -20.62
N GLY A 98 5.29 6.26 -19.93
CA GLY A 98 5.19 5.90 -18.52
C GLY A 98 4.42 4.62 -18.22
N ASP A 99 4.01 3.85 -19.24
CA ASP A 99 3.46 2.51 -19.03
C ASP A 99 4.57 1.52 -18.66
N CYS A 100 4.27 0.56 -17.80
CA CYS A 100 5.17 -0.55 -17.50
C CYS A 100 5.54 -1.31 -18.79
N VAL A 101 6.81 -1.72 -18.93
CA VAL A 101 7.33 -2.49 -20.10
C VAL A 101 6.55 -3.77 -20.42
N PHE A 102 5.84 -4.35 -19.44
CA PHE A 102 5.06 -5.58 -19.64
C PHE A 102 3.57 -5.34 -19.89
N LEU A 103 3.13 -4.09 -19.99
CA LEU A 103 1.76 -3.79 -20.34
C LEU A 103 1.54 -3.93 -21.86
N ASP A 104 0.57 -4.73 -22.25
CA ASP A 104 0.20 -4.88 -23.65
C ASP A 104 -0.61 -3.66 -24.12
N GLY A 105 -0.11 -2.94 -25.12
CA GLY A 105 -0.72 -1.70 -25.59
C GLY A 105 -2.08 -1.87 -26.28
N ALA A 106 -2.37 -3.06 -26.83
CA ALA A 106 -3.64 -3.32 -27.52
C ALA A 106 -4.73 -3.82 -26.57
N THR A 107 -4.39 -4.78 -25.72
CA THR A 107 -5.33 -5.47 -24.82
C THR A 107 -5.41 -4.85 -23.44
N ARG A 108 -4.46 -3.97 -23.07
CA ARG A 108 -4.33 -3.36 -21.74
C ARG A 108 -4.03 -4.37 -20.62
N LYS A 109 -3.64 -5.61 -20.96
CA LYS A 109 -3.34 -6.67 -19.99
C LYS A 109 -1.84 -6.77 -19.72
N CYS A 110 -1.48 -7.21 -18.52
CA CYS A 110 -0.10 -7.51 -18.18
C CYS A 110 0.35 -8.80 -18.87
N ARG A 111 1.42 -8.74 -19.67
CA ARG A 111 1.97 -9.90 -20.40
C ARG A 111 2.61 -10.95 -19.50
N ILE A 112 3.04 -10.56 -18.30
CA ILE A 112 3.63 -11.45 -17.29
C ILE A 112 2.70 -11.69 -16.10
N TYR A 113 1.37 -11.59 -16.29
CA TYR A 113 0.39 -11.66 -15.18
C TYR A 113 0.60 -12.83 -14.18
N PRO A 114 0.92 -14.06 -14.64
CA PRO A 114 1.13 -15.22 -13.74
C PRO A 114 2.38 -15.10 -12.85
N VAL A 115 3.40 -14.37 -13.30
CA VAL A 115 4.71 -14.22 -12.62
C VAL A 115 4.98 -12.76 -12.24
N ARG A 116 3.92 -11.99 -12.00
CA ARG A 116 4.03 -10.58 -11.57
C ARG A 116 4.92 -10.47 -10.33
N PRO A 117 5.80 -9.46 -10.22
CA PRO A 117 6.53 -9.18 -8.99
C PRO A 117 5.60 -9.00 -7.79
N ALA A 118 6.13 -9.20 -6.57
CA ALA A 118 5.39 -9.11 -5.32
C ALA A 118 4.66 -7.76 -5.21
N GLN A 119 5.32 -6.64 -5.50
CA GLN A 119 4.68 -5.32 -5.51
C GLN A 119 3.45 -5.26 -6.43
N CYS A 120 3.52 -5.88 -7.62
CA CYS A 120 2.40 -5.92 -8.55
C CYS A 120 1.29 -6.90 -8.13
N ARG A 121 1.63 -7.97 -7.40
CA ARG A 121 0.65 -8.94 -6.87
C ARG A 121 -0.11 -8.39 -5.67
N THR A 122 0.54 -7.54 -4.87
CA THR A 122 -0.02 -7.01 -3.61
C THR A 122 -0.83 -5.73 -3.78
N TRP A 123 -0.84 -5.13 -4.97
CA TRP A 123 -1.78 -4.04 -5.28
C TRP A 123 -3.24 -4.51 -5.02
N PRO A 124 -4.08 -3.71 -4.33
CA PRO A 124 -3.89 -2.33 -3.90
C PRO A 124 -3.39 -2.18 -2.44
N PHE A 125 -2.99 -3.24 -1.76
CA PHE A 125 -2.67 -3.22 -0.33
C PHE A 125 -1.25 -2.71 -0.01
N TRP A 126 -0.79 -1.69 -0.73
CA TRP A 126 0.44 -0.99 -0.39
C TRP A 126 0.18 -0.06 0.79
N GLU A 127 1.17 0.17 1.65
CA GLU A 127 1.00 1.01 2.85
C GLU A 127 0.33 2.34 2.57
N LYS A 128 0.82 3.08 1.57
CA LYS A 128 0.27 4.39 1.21
C LYS A 128 -1.20 4.36 0.78
N THR A 129 -1.67 3.21 0.29
CA THR A 129 -3.07 3.05 -0.12
C THR A 129 -3.98 2.72 1.05
N ILE A 130 -3.48 1.98 2.05
CA ILE A 130 -4.27 1.56 3.21
C ILE A 130 -4.00 2.39 4.47
N GLU A 131 -3.13 3.41 4.37
CA GLU A 131 -2.71 4.27 5.49
C GLU A 131 -3.92 4.94 6.15
N THR A 132 -4.85 5.47 5.35
CA THR A 132 -6.08 6.11 5.83
C THR A 132 -7.30 5.68 5.00
N PRO A 133 -8.52 5.82 5.54
CA PRO A 133 -9.76 5.60 4.78
C PRO A 133 -9.82 6.44 3.49
N GLU A 134 -9.31 7.67 3.52
CA GLU A 134 -9.29 8.58 2.38
C GLU A 134 -8.34 8.09 1.28
N ALA A 135 -7.15 7.59 1.65
CA ALA A 135 -6.21 7.01 0.70
C ALA A 135 -6.78 5.75 0.02
N TRP A 136 -7.50 4.93 0.79
CA TRP A 136 -8.21 3.77 0.25
C TRP A 136 -9.33 4.18 -0.71
N GLN A 137 -10.11 5.20 -0.33
CA GLN A 137 -11.18 5.73 -1.16
C GLN A 137 -10.64 6.29 -2.49
N ALA A 138 -9.55 7.07 -2.44
CA ALA A 138 -8.86 7.53 -3.65
C ALA A 138 -8.37 6.36 -4.52
N THR A 139 -7.93 5.27 -3.91
CA THR A 139 -7.56 4.06 -4.67
C THR A 139 -8.77 3.38 -5.31
N CYS A 140 -9.94 3.40 -4.66
CA CYS A 140 -11.19 2.88 -5.21
C CYS A 140 -11.68 3.69 -6.43
N GLU A 141 -11.31 4.97 -6.54
CA GLU A 141 -11.64 5.81 -7.70
C GLU A 141 -10.83 5.42 -8.94
N VAL A 142 -9.57 5.01 -8.76
CA VAL A 142 -8.67 4.65 -9.88
C VAL A 142 -8.64 3.15 -10.19
N CYS A 143 -8.89 2.30 -9.20
CA CYS A 143 -8.87 0.85 -9.34
C CYS A 143 -10.30 0.30 -9.32
N PRO A 144 -10.86 -0.18 -10.45
CA PRO A 144 -12.24 -0.65 -10.53
C PRO A 144 -12.52 -1.90 -9.67
N GLY A 145 -11.48 -2.56 -9.16
CA GLY A 145 -11.55 -3.74 -8.29
C GLY A 145 -11.41 -3.45 -6.80
N ALA A 146 -10.87 -2.29 -6.41
CA ALA A 146 -10.76 -1.89 -5.01
C ALA A 146 -12.16 -1.57 -4.45
N GLY A 147 -12.44 -2.05 -3.23
CA GLY A 147 -13.75 -1.95 -2.61
C GLY A 147 -14.80 -2.94 -3.14
N LYS A 148 -14.44 -3.82 -4.08
CA LYS A 148 -15.36 -4.80 -4.69
C LYS A 148 -14.86 -6.23 -4.54
N GLY A 149 -15.75 -7.20 -4.75
CA GLY A 149 -15.41 -8.62 -4.71
C GLY A 149 -15.26 -9.16 -3.28
N GLU A 150 -14.37 -10.14 -3.14
CA GLU A 150 -14.21 -10.90 -1.91
C GLU A 150 -13.61 -10.07 -0.78
N LEU A 151 -13.99 -10.41 0.47
CA LEU A 151 -13.40 -9.81 1.65
C LEU A 151 -12.00 -10.37 1.87
N VAL A 152 -11.00 -9.50 1.86
CA VAL A 152 -9.61 -9.83 2.18
C VAL A 152 -9.40 -9.62 3.68
N PRO A 153 -9.04 -10.68 4.44
CA PRO A 153 -8.82 -10.57 5.89
C PRO A 153 -7.62 -9.71 6.24
N LEU A 154 -7.63 -9.15 7.45
CA LEU A 154 -6.57 -8.28 7.98
C LEU A 154 -5.16 -8.84 7.80
N GLU A 155 -4.95 -10.12 8.16
CA GLU A 155 -3.62 -10.75 8.09
C GLU A 155 -3.07 -10.82 6.66
N ILE A 156 -3.95 -11.00 5.67
CA ILE A 156 -3.56 -11.01 4.25
C ILE A 156 -3.21 -9.59 3.78
N ILE A 157 -3.94 -8.58 4.25
CA ILE A 157 -3.62 -7.17 3.95
C ILE A 157 -2.26 -6.81 4.53
N ARG A 158 -1.99 -7.17 5.80
CA ARG A 158 -0.70 -6.95 6.47
C ARG A 158 0.47 -7.65 5.75
N GLU A 159 0.27 -8.91 5.35
CA GLU A 159 1.26 -9.65 4.55
C GLU A 159 1.54 -8.94 3.21
N SER A 160 0.48 -8.53 2.51
CA SER A 160 0.58 -7.85 1.22
C SER A 160 1.33 -6.53 1.33
N ALA A 161 1.05 -5.75 2.37
CA ALA A 161 1.73 -4.49 2.66
C ALA A 161 3.23 -4.72 2.92
N ARG A 162 3.58 -5.73 3.74
CA ARG A 162 4.98 -6.09 4.00
C ARG A 162 5.72 -6.52 2.73
N GLN A 163 5.10 -7.33 1.90
CA GLN A 163 5.68 -7.79 0.62
C GLN A 163 5.87 -6.65 -0.40
N SER A 164 5.13 -5.54 -0.28
CA SER A 164 5.25 -4.40 -1.21
C SER A 164 6.49 -3.51 -0.99
N ARG A 165 7.24 -3.72 0.11
CA ARG A 165 8.35 -2.86 0.56
C ARG A 165 9.74 -3.16 -0.06
N LEU A 166 9.83 -4.05 -1.05
CA LEU A 166 11.10 -4.56 -1.61
C LEU A 166 12.17 -3.48 -1.92
#